data_AF-A0A2H0A6Z8-F1
#
_entry.id   AF-A0A2H0A6Z8-F1
#
_cell.length_a   1.000
_cell.length_b   1.000
_cell.length_c   1.000
_cell.angle_alpha   90.00
_cell.angle_beta   90.00
_cell.angle_gamma   90.00
#
_symmetry.space_group_name_H-M   'P 1'
#
loop_
_entity.id
_entity.type
_entity.pdbx_description
1 polymer ?
#
loop_
_entity_poly.entity_id
_entity_poly.type
_entity_poly.pdbx_seq_one_letter_code
_entity_poly.pdbx_strand_id
1 'polypeptide(L)'
;MKPFDELKRLEPGLEYLGIRNIKKAHWNLCSPKLYEQATRRGEGVMSHLGPLVIVRPPQSPISTGRAPNDKFIVRDPETENIINWGDVNIAFDPEKFDYVFERLKAYMQDRELFIQDVYAGADPKYRLAVRVITEYAWQSLFARNLLIRIRDRSQIPHFTPEFTVIAMPKFLANPKLDGINSETFILVNFSQKLVLIGGTYYGGEIKKSVFTA
;
A
#
# COMPACT_ATOMS: atom_id res chain seq x y z
N MET A 1 0.53 -16.16 25.37
CA MET A 1 0.10 -15.24 24.29
C MET A 1 0.68 -15.77 22.99
N LYS A 2 -0.14 -16.10 21.98
CA LYS A 2 0.37 -16.72 20.74
C LYS A 2 1.38 -15.79 20.02
N PRO A 3 2.48 -16.33 19.47
CA PRO A 3 3.40 -15.59 18.60
C PRO A 3 2.64 -14.89 17.47
N PHE A 4 3.16 -13.74 17.03
CA PHE A 4 2.58 -12.95 15.95
C PHE A 4 2.42 -13.77 14.64
N ASP A 5 3.32 -14.73 14.45
CA ASP A 5 3.41 -15.61 13.28
C ASP A 5 2.40 -16.76 13.29
N GLU A 6 1.65 -16.97 14.39
CA GLU A 6 0.66 -18.05 14.55
C GLU A 6 -0.80 -17.60 14.30
N LEU A 7 -1.04 -16.33 13.96
CA LEU A 7 -2.36 -15.87 13.51
C LEU A 7 -2.58 -16.41 12.08
N LYS A 8 -2.98 -17.68 12.01
CA LYS A 8 -3.37 -18.39 10.80
C LYS A 8 -4.56 -17.66 10.16
N ARG A 9 -4.26 -16.88 9.11
CA ARG A 9 -5.21 -16.28 8.16
C ARG A 9 -6.23 -15.34 8.81
N LEU A 10 -6.05 -14.04 8.59
CA LEU A 10 -7.07 -13.06 8.92
C LEU A 10 -8.15 -13.11 7.83
N GLU A 11 -9.41 -13.15 8.23
CA GLU A 11 -10.54 -13.05 7.31
C GLU A 11 -11.10 -11.61 7.39
N PRO A 12 -11.29 -10.92 6.25
CA PRO A 12 -11.01 -11.41 4.91
C PRO A 12 -9.50 -11.50 4.64
N GLY A 13 -9.08 -12.56 3.92
CA GLY A 13 -7.70 -12.73 3.46
C GLY A 13 -7.34 -11.76 2.32
N LEU A 14 -6.49 -12.16 1.36
CA LEU A 14 -6.23 -11.35 0.15
C LEU A 14 -7.11 -11.75 -1.04
N GLU A 15 -7.89 -12.81 -0.88
CA GLU A 15 -8.70 -13.43 -1.91
C GLU A 15 -9.85 -12.54 -2.37
N TYR A 16 -10.39 -11.67 -1.49
CA TYR A 16 -11.41 -10.68 -1.84
C TYR A 16 -10.90 -9.65 -2.85
N LEU A 17 -9.57 -9.44 -2.93
CA LEU A 17 -8.92 -8.58 -3.93
C LEU A 17 -8.56 -9.35 -5.21
N GLY A 18 -8.85 -10.66 -5.28
CA GLY A 18 -8.42 -11.52 -6.37
C GLY A 18 -6.92 -11.84 -6.36
N ILE A 19 -6.18 -11.49 -5.29
CA ILE A 19 -4.75 -11.77 -5.16
C ILE A 19 -4.58 -13.25 -4.75
N ARG A 20 -3.84 -14.01 -5.56
CA ARG A 20 -3.64 -15.45 -5.38
C ARG A 20 -2.20 -15.83 -5.68
N ASN A 21 -1.81 -17.05 -5.29
CA ASN A 21 -0.50 -17.65 -5.61
C ASN A 21 0.70 -16.80 -5.19
N ILE A 22 0.57 -16.02 -4.11
CA ILE A 22 1.70 -15.32 -3.50
C ILE A 22 2.62 -16.34 -2.81
N LYS A 23 3.92 -16.06 -2.75
CA LYS A 23 4.89 -16.94 -2.09
C LYS A 23 4.71 -16.97 -0.58
N LYS A 24 4.48 -15.80 0.03
CA LYS A 24 4.25 -15.67 1.47
C LYS A 24 3.57 -14.35 1.81
N ALA A 25 2.62 -14.38 2.74
CA ALA A 25 2.07 -13.18 3.36
C ALA A 25 2.60 -13.05 4.80
N HIS A 26 3.25 -11.91 5.10
CA HIS A 26 3.72 -11.55 6.43
C HIS A 26 2.74 -10.58 7.07
N TRP A 27 1.83 -11.11 7.89
CA TRP A 27 0.74 -10.33 8.47
C TRP A 27 1.17 -9.59 9.74
N ASN A 28 0.93 -8.29 9.76
CA ASN A 28 0.94 -7.41 10.93
C ASN A 28 2.25 -7.42 11.74
N LEU A 29 3.38 -7.80 11.11
CA LEU A 29 4.67 -7.96 11.79
C LEU A 29 5.01 -6.78 12.71
N CYS A 30 5.60 -7.10 13.87
CA CYS A 30 6.05 -6.10 14.81
C CYS A 30 7.32 -5.39 14.32
N SER A 31 7.63 -4.23 14.91
CA SER A 31 8.76 -3.40 14.47
C SER A 31 10.09 -4.16 14.46
N PRO A 32 10.47 -4.93 15.50
CA PRO A 32 11.72 -5.73 15.45
C PRO A 32 11.76 -6.72 14.28
N LYS A 33 10.65 -7.41 13.99
CA LYS A 33 10.58 -8.34 12.85
C LYS A 33 10.67 -7.64 11.50
N LEU A 34 10.09 -6.44 11.38
CA LEU A 34 10.23 -5.62 10.18
C LEU A 34 11.66 -5.10 9.99
N TYR A 35 12.36 -4.74 11.08
CA TYR A 35 13.79 -4.42 11.05
C TYR A 35 14.61 -5.60 10.54
N GLU A 36 14.42 -6.79 11.14
CA GLU A 36 15.09 -8.02 10.70
C GLU A 36 14.86 -8.29 9.20
N GLN A 37 13.62 -8.18 8.73
CA GLN A 37 13.27 -8.39 7.32
C GLN A 37 13.92 -7.36 6.41
N ALA A 38 13.81 -6.06 6.74
CA ALA A 38 14.37 -5.00 5.93
C ALA A 38 15.90 -5.11 5.81
N THR A 39 16.60 -5.39 6.91
CA THR A 39 18.06 -5.58 6.90
C THR A 39 18.46 -6.86 6.16
N ARG A 40 17.80 -7.99 6.42
CA ARG A 40 18.11 -9.27 5.74
C ARG A 40 17.91 -9.19 4.22
N ARG A 41 16.96 -8.39 3.77
CA ARG A 41 16.61 -8.19 2.36
C ARG A 41 17.41 -7.07 1.69
N GLY A 42 18.33 -6.42 2.42
CA GLY A 42 19.13 -5.32 1.90
C GLY A 42 18.32 -4.06 1.57
N GLU A 43 17.14 -3.90 2.18
CA GLU A 43 16.25 -2.75 1.94
C GLU A 43 16.69 -1.52 2.76
N GLY A 44 17.51 -1.73 3.78
CA GLY A 44 18.03 -0.68 4.62
C GLY A 44 19.13 -1.16 5.56
N VAL A 45 19.84 -0.21 6.14
CA VAL A 45 20.93 -0.42 7.10
C VAL A 45 20.59 0.24 8.41
N MET A 46 20.94 -0.37 9.54
CA MET A 46 20.79 0.28 10.84
C MET A 46 21.92 1.31 11.02
N SER A 47 21.56 2.55 11.35
CA SER A 47 22.53 3.58 11.73
C SER A 47 22.89 3.48 13.21
N HIS A 48 23.89 4.28 13.61
CA HIS A 48 24.12 4.57 15.02
C HIS A 48 22.80 5.03 15.70
N LEU A 49 22.60 4.60 16.95
CA LEU A 49 21.39 4.77 17.77
C LEU A 49 20.16 3.94 17.36
N GLY A 50 20.25 3.12 16.31
CA GLY A 50 19.20 2.17 15.95
C GLY A 50 18.15 2.59 14.91
N PRO A 51 18.08 3.82 14.35
CA PRO A 51 17.22 4.07 13.19
C PRO A 51 17.58 3.19 11.99
N LEU A 52 16.55 2.80 11.23
CA LEU A 52 16.72 2.14 9.94
C LEU A 52 16.83 3.17 8.81
N VAL A 53 17.98 3.22 8.15
CA VAL A 53 18.23 4.06 6.97
C VAL A 53 17.88 3.24 5.73
N ILE A 54 16.91 3.73 4.96
CA ILE A 54 16.41 3.01 3.78
C ILE A 54 17.37 3.23 2.60
N VAL A 55 17.76 2.13 1.96
CA VAL A 55 18.61 2.14 0.78
C VAL A 55 17.73 1.85 -0.43
N ARG A 56 17.65 2.81 -1.34
CA ARG A 56 16.92 2.60 -2.60
C ARG A 56 17.76 1.77 -3.57
N PRO A 57 17.14 0.88 -4.36
CA PRO A 57 17.83 0.22 -5.46
C PRO A 57 18.44 1.27 -6.42
N PRO A 58 19.67 1.09 -6.93
CA PRO A 58 20.29 2.03 -7.87
C PRO A 58 19.46 2.25 -9.15
N GLN A 59 18.68 1.24 -9.55
CA GLN A 59 17.80 1.28 -10.73
C GLN A 59 16.42 1.91 -10.43
N SER A 60 16.17 2.37 -9.20
CA SER A 60 14.94 3.07 -8.85
C SER A 60 14.90 4.43 -9.56
N PRO A 61 13.74 4.85 -10.10
CA PRO A 61 13.51 6.24 -10.45
C PRO A 61 13.90 7.15 -9.27
N ILE A 62 14.51 8.31 -9.56
CA ILE A 62 14.92 9.30 -8.56
C ILE A 62 13.67 10.04 -8.07
N SER A 63 12.81 9.34 -7.32
CA SER A 63 11.67 9.95 -6.65
C SER A 63 12.04 10.18 -5.18
N THR A 64 12.54 11.39 -4.87
CA THR A 64 12.87 11.82 -3.50
C THR A 64 11.71 12.55 -2.81
N GLY A 65 10.58 12.70 -3.50
CA GLY A 65 9.41 13.42 -3.03
C GLY A 65 8.14 12.92 -3.69
N ARG A 66 7.08 13.72 -3.58
CA ARG A 66 5.78 13.37 -4.15
C ARG A 66 5.78 13.43 -5.67
N ALA A 67 4.91 12.64 -6.27
CA ALA A 67 4.62 12.65 -7.70
C ALA A 67 3.19 13.17 -7.95
N PRO A 68 2.92 14.47 -7.73
CA PRO A 68 1.56 15.00 -7.78
C PRO A 68 0.91 14.83 -9.15
N ASN A 69 1.69 14.94 -10.22
CA ASN A 69 1.22 14.76 -11.60
C ASN A 69 0.96 13.27 -11.94
N ASP A 70 1.37 12.33 -11.10
CA ASP A 70 1.15 10.90 -11.29
C ASP A 70 0.05 10.36 -10.37
N LYS A 71 -0.71 11.26 -9.70
CA LYS A 71 -1.88 10.91 -8.91
C LYS A 71 -3.15 11.07 -9.75
N PHE A 72 -3.94 10.00 -9.81
CA PHE A 72 -5.20 9.97 -10.53
C PHE A 72 -6.31 9.39 -9.66
N ILE A 73 -7.56 9.79 -9.94
CA ILE A 73 -8.76 9.33 -9.25
C ILE A 73 -9.70 8.76 -10.31
N VAL A 74 -10.15 7.53 -10.12
CA VAL A 74 -11.13 6.89 -11.00
C VAL A 74 -12.40 7.73 -11.05
N ARG A 75 -12.84 8.04 -12.26
CA ARG A 75 -14.06 8.80 -12.54
C ARG A 75 -15.14 7.84 -13.00
N ASP A 76 -16.10 7.61 -12.12
CA ASP A 76 -17.23 6.71 -12.27
C ASP A 76 -18.51 7.38 -11.75
N PRO A 77 -19.70 6.74 -11.85
CA PRO A 77 -20.94 7.37 -11.41
C PRO A 77 -20.96 7.82 -9.93
N GLU A 78 -20.20 7.16 -9.04
CA GLU A 78 -20.15 7.52 -7.62
C GLU A 78 -19.28 8.75 -7.38
N THR A 79 -18.22 8.95 -8.17
CA THR A 79 -17.24 10.03 -7.98
C THR A 79 -17.49 11.24 -8.87
N GLU A 80 -18.19 11.08 -10.00
CA GLU A 80 -18.44 12.07 -11.05
C GLU A 80 -18.83 13.45 -10.50
N ASN A 81 -19.82 13.48 -9.59
CA ASN A 81 -20.41 14.71 -9.07
C ASN A 81 -19.92 15.08 -7.66
N ILE A 82 -19.01 14.29 -7.08
CA ILE A 82 -18.51 14.48 -5.70
C ILE A 82 -17.09 15.05 -5.71
N ILE A 83 -16.25 14.62 -6.65
CA ILE A 83 -14.85 15.02 -6.73
C ILE A 83 -14.72 16.38 -7.42
N ASN A 84 -13.91 17.27 -6.84
CA ASN A 84 -13.53 18.53 -7.47
C ASN A 84 -12.42 18.28 -8.52
N TRP A 85 -12.83 17.97 -9.75
CA TRP A 85 -11.93 17.64 -10.86
C TRP A 85 -11.08 18.83 -11.31
N GLY A 86 -9.84 18.58 -11.70
CA GLY A 86 -8.90 19.60 -12.21
C GLY A 86 -7.46 19.11 -12.17
N ASP A 87 -6.50 20.04 -12.17
CA ASP A 87 -5.06 19.72 -12.24
C ASP A 87 -4.56 18.91 -11.04
N VAL A 88 -5.26 18.96 -9.90
CA VAL A 88 -4.92 18.21 -8.68
C VAL A 88 -5.60 16.85 -8.62
N ASN A 89 -6.86 16.78 -9.06
CA ASN A 89 -7.67 15.56 -9.07
C ASN A 89 -7.91 15.19 -10.53
N ILE A 90 -6.94 14.46 -11.09
CA ILE A 90 -6.95 14.07 -12.50
C ILE A 90 -7.83 12.82 -12.65
N ALA A 91 -8.81 12.89 -13.53
CA ALA A 91 -9.70 11.77 -13.82
C ALA A 91 -8.95 10.59 -14.42
N PHE A 92 -9.32 9.38 -14.00
CA PHE A 92 -8.82 8.13 -14.54
C PHE A 92 -9.96 7.24 -15.00
N ASP A 93 -9.71 6.50 -16.07
CA ASP A 93 -10.69 5.59 -16.65
C ASP A 93 -10.83 4.33 -15.77
N PRO A 94 -12.07 3.91 -15.41
CA PRO A 94 -12.30 2.72 -14.60
C PRO A 94 -11.77 1.41 -15.23
N GLU A 95 -11.91 1.24 -16.55
CA GLU A 95 -11.45 0.02 -17.23
C GLU A 95 -9.92 -0.04 -17.25
N LYS A 96 -9.25 1.11 -17.41
CA LYS A 96 -7.79 1.19 -17.28
C LYS A 96 -7.32 0.92 -15.85
N PHE A 97 -8.07 1.35 -14.84
CA PHE A 97 -7.76 1.02 -13.44
C PHE A 97 -7.78 -0.50 -13.24
N ASP A 98 -8.85 -1.16 -13.68
CA ASP A 98 -8.99 -2.60 -13.57
C ASP A 98 -7.88 -3.33 -14.34
N TYR A 99 -7.52 -2.86 -15.54
CA TYR A 99 -6.41 -3.41 -16.31
C TYR A 99 -5.06 -3.31 -15.58
N VAL A 100 -4.74 -2.14 -15.00
CA VAL A 100 -3.51 -1.97 -14.20
C VAL A 100 -3.57 -2.86 -12.97
N PHE A 101 -4.74 -3.00 -12.32
CA PHE A 101 -4.89 -3.83 -11.15
C PHE A 101 -4.68 -5.32 -11.47
N GLU A 102 -5.21 -5.83 -12.57
CA GLU A 102 -4.98 -7.22 -13.01
C GLU A 102 -3.50 -7.50 -13.29
N ARG A 103 -2.81 -6.57 -13.96
CA ARG A 103 -1.35 -6.67 -14.15
C ARG A 103 -0.60 -6.66 -12.81
N LEU A 104 -1.07 -5.89 -11.84
CA LEU A 104 -0.48 -5.84 -10.51
C LEU A 104 -0.73 -7.15 -9.73
N LYS A 105 -1.91 -7.77 -9.86
CA LYS A 105 -2.20 -9.09 -9.30
C LYS A 105 -1.28 -10.15 -9.89
N ALA A 106 -1.08 -10.13 -11.22
CA ALA A 106 -0.11 -10.99 -11.88
C ALA A 106 1.32 -10.75 -11.38
N TYR A 107 1.72 -9.49 -11.22
CA TYR A 107 3.02 -9.12 -10.67
C TYR A 107 3.26 -9.69 -9.26
N MET A 108 2.23 -9.71 -8.41
CA MET A 108 2.32 -10.19 -7.03
C MET A 108 2.45 -11.72 -6.90
N GLN A 109 2.19 -12.50 -7.96
CA GLN A 109 2.35 -13.95 -7.90
C GLN A 109 3.80 -14.36 -7.61
N ASP A 110 3.97 -15.43 -6.82
CA ASP A 110 5.26 -15.94 -6.31
C ASP A 110 6.12 -14.91 -5.57
N ARG A 111 5.51 -13.83 -5.06
CA ARG A 111 6.20 -12.82 -4.24
C ARG A 111 5.83 -12.92 -2.77
N GLU A 112 6.76 -12.47 -1.92
CA GLU A 112 6.49 -12.25 -0.51
C GLU A 112 5.92 -10.85 -0.32
N LEU A 113 4.80 -10.76 0.40
CA LEU A 113 4.11 -9.51 0.71
C LEU A 113 4.09 -9.27 2.22
N PHE A 114 4.11 -8.00 2.62
CA PHE A 114 3.96 -7.54 3.99
C PHE A 114 2.62 -6.81 4.12
N ILE A 115 1.81 -7.22 5.09
CA ILE A 115 0.47 -6.67 5.28
C ILE A 115 0.40 -6.00 6.65
N GLN A 116 -0.11 -4.77 6.72
CA GLN A 116 -0.43 -4.09 7.97
C GLN A 116 -1.88 -3.62 7.96
N ASP A 117 -2.63 -4.11 8.94
CA ASP A 117 -3.94 -3.66 9.32
C ASP A 117 -3.77 -2.59 10.40
N VAL A 118 -4.21 -1.38 10.07
CA VAL A 118 -4.01 -0.16 10.85
C VAL A 118 -5.24 0.73 10.75
N TYR A 119 -5.37 1.68 11.66
CA TYR A 119 -6.43 2.68 11.61
C TYR A 119 -5.89 4.05 11.22
N ALA A 120 -6.70 4.82 10.48
CA ALA A 120 -6.52 6.25 10.31
C ALA A 120 -7.62 6.99 11.10
N GLY A 121 -7.25 8.03 11.84
CA GLY A 121 -8.17 8.73 12.76
C GLY A 121 -8.21 8.09 14.15
N ALA A 122 -8.06 8.90 15.20
CA ALA A 122 -7.90 8.42 16.57
C ALA A 122 -9.22 8.10 17.29
N ASP A 123 -10.32 8.74 16.88
CA ASP A 123 -11.63 8.49 17.45
C ASP A 123 -12.20 7.17 16.91
N PRO A 124 -12.50 6.16 17.78
CA PRO A 124 -13.06 4.89 17.36
C PRO A 124 -14.35 4.98 16.54
N LYS A 125 -15.12 6.07 16.68
CA LYS A 125 -16.36 6.31 15.93
C LYS A 125 -16.11 6.71 14.48
N TYR A 126 -14.98 7.36 14.21
CA TYR A 126 -14.67 7.95 12.90
C TYR A 126 -13.41 7.37 12.26
N ARG A 127 -12.75 6.41 12.92
CA ARG A 127 -11.54 5.81 12.39
C ARG A 127 -11.84 4.97 11.17
N LEU A 128 -10.96 5.03 10.19
CA LEU A 128 -10.99 4.22 8.98
C LEU A 128 -10.09 2.99 9.17
N ALA A 129 -10.63 1.80 8.95
CA ALA A 129 -9.86 0.56 8.90
C ALA A 129 -9.10 0.44 7.57
N VAL A 130 -7.78 0.55 7.61
CA VAL A 130 -6.92 0.52 6.42
C VAL A 130 -6.03 -0.71 6.41
N ARG A 131 -6.05 -1.46 5.31
CA ARG A 131 -5.09 -2.52 5.02
C ARG A 131 -4.03 -2.01 4.06
N VAL A 132 -2.76 -2.06 4.47
CA VAL A 132 -1.61 -1.69 3.65
C VAL A 132 -0.85 -2.95 3.24
N ILE A 133 -0.70 -3.17 1.94
CA ILE A 133 -0.02 -4.32 1.33
C ILE A 133 1.22 -3.82 0.59
N THR A 134 2.40 -4.32 0.94
CA THR A 134 3.68 -3.84 0.39
C THR A 134 4.59 -5.00 0.01
N GLU A 135 5.45 -4.84 -1.01
CA GLU A 135 6.51 -5.84 -1.30
C GLU A 135 7.80 -5.62 -0.47
N TYR A 136 7.92 -4.47 0.17
CA TYR A 136 9.04 -4.09 1.04
C TYR A 136 8.65 -4.11 2.52
N ALA A 137 9.52 -4.64 3.37
CA ALA A 137 9.32 -4.67 4.82
C ALA A 137 9.38 -3.26 5.41
N TRP A 138 10.26 -2.39 4.91
CA TRP A 138 10.38 -1.03 5.42
C TRP A 138 9.13 -0.17 5.12
N GLN A 139 8.44 -0.40 4.00
CA GLN A 139 7.18 0.30 3.68
C GLN A 139 6.06 -0.12 4.65
N SER A 140 6.02 -1.41 5.01
CA SER A 140 5.15 -1.92 6.08
C SER A 140 5.48 -1.28 7.44
N LEU A 141 6.77 -1.14 7.78
CA LEU A 141 7.22 -0.43 8.98
C LEU A 141 6.83 1.05 8.97
N PHE A 142 6.93 1.71 7.82
CA PHE A 142 6.50 3.10 7.65
C PHE A 142 5.01 3.26 7.96
N ALA A 143 4.15 2.43 7.37
CA ALA A 143 2.71 2.44 7.65
C ALA A 143 2.43 2.19 9.14
N ARG A 144 3.09 1.21 9.73
CA ARG A 144 2.97 0.86 11.16
C ARG A 144 3.36 1.99 12.10
N ASN A 145 4.38 2.77 11.76
CA ASN A 145 4.85 3.88 12.59
C ASN A 145 3.94 5.10 12.49
N LEU A 146 3.36 5.33 11.32
CA LEU A 146 2.60 6.53 11.02
C LEU A 146 1.12 6.42 11.39
N LEU A 147 0.52 5.26 11.15
CA LEU A 147 -0.90 4.98 11.39
C LEU A 147 -1.13 4.35 12.76
N ILE A 148 -2.39 4.23 13.15
CA ILE A 148 -2.76 3.76 14.48
C ILE A 148 -2.77 2.23 14.49
N ARG A 149 -1.88 1.67 15.28
CA ARG A 149 -1.72 0.22 15.44
C ARG A 149 -2.89 -0.37 16.23
N ILE A 150 -3.32 -1.56 15.82
CA ILE A 150 -4.20 -2.41 16.63
C ILE A 150 -3.40 -2.88 17.86
N ARG A 151 -3.76 -2.38 19.05
CA ARG A 151 -3.09 -2.77 20.31
C ARG A 151 -3.64 -4.06 20.89
N ASP A 152 -4.96 -4.21 20.85
CA ASP A 152 -5.64 -5.42 21.29
C ASP A 152 -5.62 -6.46 20.18
N ARG A 153 -4.82 -7.51 20.38
CA ARG A 153 -4.65 -8.57 19.38
C ARG A 153 -5.93 -9.37 19.12
N SER A 154 -6.88 -9.37 20.06
CA SER A 154 -8.18 -10.03 19.86
C SER A 154 -9.00 -9.37 18.76
N GLN A 155 -8.72 -8.11 18.42
CA GLN A 155 -9.40 -7.38 17.35
C GLN A 155 -8.91 -7.77 15.95
N ILE A 156 -7.70 -8.33 15.84
CA ILE A 156 -7.05 -8.61 14.54
C ILE A 156 -7.89 -9.61 13.71
N PRO A 157 -8.37 -10.74 14.24
CA PRO A 157 -9.24 -11.66 13.51
C PRO A 157 -10.59 -11.07 13.05
N HIS A 158 -10.99 -9.93 13.62
CA HIS A 158 -12.25 -9.24 13.30
C HIS A 158 -12.02 -7.99 12.45
N PHE A 159 -10.78 -7.74 12.02
CA PHE A 159 -10.45 -6.57 11.23
C PHE A 159 -10.98 -6.73 9.81
N THR A 160 -11.92 -5.85 9.43
CA THR A 160 -12.42 -5.75 8.06
C THR A 160 -11.90 -4.44 7.46
N PRO A 161 -11.07 -4.49 6.41
CA PRO A 161 -10.58 -3.27 5.77
C PRO A 161 -11.72 -2.51 5.11
N GLU A 162 -11.86 -1.24 5.47
CA GLU A 162 -12.73 -0.30 4.77
C GLU A 162 -12.01 0.31 3.57
N PHE A 163 -10.68 0.36 3.61
CA PHE A 163 -9.87 0.86 2.50
C PHE A 163 -8.57 0.05 2.39
N THR A 164 -8.10 -0.18 1.16
CA THR A 164 -6.88 -0.95 0.92
C THR A 164 -5.86 -0.13 0.14
N VAL A 165 -4.59 -0.14 0.56
CA VAL A 165 -3.47 0.48 -0.16
C VAL A 165 -2.49 -0.61 -0.57
N ILE A 166 -2.22 -0.73 -1.87
CA ILE A 166 -1.26 -1.69 -2.44
C ILE A 166 -0.07 -0.91 -2.99
N ALA A 167 1.11 -1.08 -2.40
CA ALA A 167 2.34 -0.41 -2.82
C ALA A 167 3.37 -1.43 -3.35
N MET A 168 3.62 -1.37 -4.66
CA MET A 168 4.55 -2.22 -5.39
C MET A 168 5.52 -1.33 -6.18
N PRO A 169 6.47 -0.64 -5.51
CA PRO A 169 7.38 0.33 -6.13
C PRO A 169 8.18 -0.21 -7.33
N LYS A 170 8.43 -1.52 -7.42
CA LYS A 170 9.13 -2.15 -8.56
C LYS A 170 8.23 -2.35 -9.79
N PHE A 171 6.92 -2.30 -9.63
CA PHE A 171 6.01 -2.38 -10.76
C PHE A 171 5.93 -1.00 -11.43
N LEU A 172 6.31 -0.96 -12.71
CA LEU A 172 6.33 0.25 -13.52
C LEU A 172 5.11 0.26 -14.45
N ALA A 173 4.40 1.39 -14.49
CA ALA A 173 3.37 1.61 -15.50
C ALA A 173 4.00 1.73 -16.89
N ASN A 174 3.21 1.45 -17.91
CA ASN A 174 3.50 1.79 -19.29
C ASN A 174 2.64 3.01 -19.66
N PRO A 175 3.21 4.23 -19.76
CA PRO A 175 2.46 5.46 -20.01
C PRO A 175 1.48 5.38 -21.19
N LYS A 176 1.92 4.74 -22.29
CA LYS A 176 1.13 4.64 -23.52
C LYS A 176 -0.05 3.68 -23.38
N LEU A 177 0.16 2.54 -22.73
CA LEU A 177 -0.89 1.53 -22.55
C LEU A 177 -1.86 1.92 -21.43
N ASP A 178 -1.31 2.40 -20.31
CA ASP A 178 -2.06 2.64 -19.10
C ASP A 178 -2.71 4.03 -19.09
N GLY A 179 -2.36 4.92 -20.03
CA GLY A 179 -2.89 6.28 -20.10
C GLY A 179 -2.43 7.16 -18.94
N ILE A 180 -1.16 7.01 -18.53
CA ILE A 180 -0.55 7.66 -17.38
C ILE A 180 0.63 8.52 -17.85
N ASN A 181 1.04 9.51 -17.05
CA ASN A 181 2.08 10.47 -17.40
C ASN A 181 3.51 9.89 -17.38
N SER A 182 3.77 8.93 -16.50
CA SER A 182 5.09 8.31 -16.34
C SER A 182 4.98 6.83 -15.93
N GLU A 183 6.12 6.21 -15.63
CA GLU A 183 6.17 4.86 -15.04
C GLU A 183 5.66 4.82 -13.58
N THR A 184 5.55 6.00 -12.94
CA THR A 184 4.99 6.17 -11.60
C THR A 184 3.49 6.35 -11.68
N PHE A 185 2.77 5.80 -10.69
CA PHE A 185 1.33 6.03 -10.56
C PHE A 185 0.87 5.93 -9.11
N ILE A 186 -0.13 6.74 -8.78
CA ILE A 186 -0.95 6.66 -7.58
C ILE A 186 -2.41 6.70 -8.05
N LEU A 187 -3.03 5.53 -8.19
CA LEU A 187 -4.40 5.41 -8.66
C LEU A 187 -5.34 5.21 -7.48
N VAL A 188 -6.32 6.11 -7.32
CA VAL A 188 -7.32 6.06 -6.25
C VAL A 188 -8.67 5.66 -6.84
N ASN A 189 -9.28 4.60 -6.32
CA ASN A 189 -10.63 4.19 -6.66
C ASN A 189 -11.49 4.17 -5.39
N PHE A 190 -12.36 5.17 -5.24
CA PHE A 190 -13.22 5.30 -4.06
C PHE A 190 -14.33 4.24 -4.01
N SER A 191 -14.87 3.87 -5.16
CA SER A 191 -15.95 2.88 -5.28
C SER A 191 -15.49 1.47 -4.91
N GLN A 192 -14.28 1.09 -5.35
CA GLN A 192 -13.62 -0.16 -4.94
C GLN A 192 -12.86 -0.03 -3.60
N LYS A 193 -12.79 1.17 -3.02
CA LYS A 193 -12.05 1.50 -1.79
C LYS A 193 -10.59 1.03 -1.83
N LEU A 194 -9.92 1.30 -2.94
CA LEU A 194 -8.60 0.77 -3.27
C LEU A 194 -7.67 1.86 -3.79
N VAL A 195 -6.41 1.82 -3.34
CA VAL A 195 -5.32 2.63 -3.91
C VAL A 195 -4.19 1.73 -4.39
N LEU A 196 -3.73 2.00 -5.61
CA LEU A 196 -2.58 1.33 -6.23
C LEU A 196 -1.42 2.32 -6.36
N ILE A 197 -0.24 1.92 -5.87
CA ILE A 197 0.99 2.71 -5.93
C ILE A 197 2.08 1.89 -6.60
N GLY A 198 2.67 2.42 -7.67
CA GLY A 198 3.80 1.82 -8.39
C GLY A 198 4.78 2.86 -8.92
N GLY A 199 5.97 2.41 -9.33
CA GLY A 199 7.04 3.26 -9.85
C GLY A 199 7.68 4.25 -8.87
N THR A 200 7.22 4.31 -7.62
CA THR A 200 7.79 5.18 -6.58
C THR A 200 8.05 4.46 -5.27
N TYR A 201 9.25 4.67 -4.73
CA TYR A 201 9.68 4.19 -3.42
C TYR A 201 9.37 5.20 -2.31
N TYR A 202 8.77 6.35 -2.62
CA TYR A 202 8.55 7.39 -1.63
C TYR A 202 7.41 7.00 -0.67
N GLY A 203 7.74 6.66 0.58
CA GLY A 203 6.76 6.23 1.59
C GLY A 203 5.66 7.27 1.87
N GLY A 204 5.93 8.55 1.59
CA GLY A 204 4.93 9.60 1.71
C GLY A 204 3.70 9.42 0.83
N GLU A 205 3.77 8.66 -0.28
CA GLU A 205 2.57 8.35 -1.08
C GLU A 205 1.63 7.39 -0.35
N ILE A 206 2.14 6.44 0.44
CA ILE A 206 1.30 5.59 1.30
C ILE A 206 0.54 6.47 2.30
N LYS A 207 1.24 7.40 2.97
CA LYS A 207 0.62 8.37 3.88
C LYS A 207 -0.49 9.18 3.21
N LYS A 208 -0.16 9.77 2.05
CA LYS A 208 -1.04 10.73 1.39
C LYS A 208 -2.23 10.06 0.72
N SER A 209 -2.09 8.80 0.33
CA SER A 209 -3.20 7.96 -0.12
C SER A 209 -4.22 7.73 0.99
N VAL A 210 -3.75 7.35 2.19
CA VAL A 210 -4.63 7.17 3.36
C VAL A 210 -5.27 8.48 3.83
N PHE A 211 -4.60 9.62 3.64
CA PHE A 211 -5.19 10.93 3.95
C PHE A 211 -6.16 11.45 2.86
N THR A 212 -6.11 10.86 1.67
CA THR A 212 -7.04 11.18 0.57
C THR A 212 -8.32 10.35 0.67
N ALA A 213 -8.19 9.09 1.11
CA ALA A 213 -9.29 8.18 1.42
C ALA A 213 -10.16 8.70 2.56
#